data_AF-A0A2N0NHK8-F1
#
_entry.id   AF-A0A2N0NHK8-F1
#
_cell.length_a   1.000
_cell.length_b   1.000
_cell.length_c   1.000
_cell.angle_alpha   90.00
_cell.angle_beta   90.00
_cell.angle_gamma   90.00
#
_symmetry.space_group_name_H-M   'P 1'
#
loop_
_entity.id
_entity.type
_entity.pdbx_description
1 polymer ?
#
loop_
_entity_poly.entity_id
_entity_poly.type
_entity_poly.pdbx_seq_one_letter_code
_entity_poly.pdbx_strand_id
1 'polypeptide(L)'
;MKTSDQKASRKFPGAYVFPPVKGLENKRPVTGLDFASLYPSIIMTYNLSPEKMVSTLSEADELERENKVLHNIEFKYNGNPIRAWTIRHGNKPDQKGLFPKILERLGRMRNEIKAQLKPIGKKKKYMGKVKSRMDGSLWDHASGSISIADAIKDVLSSTKNVKKRAEMVKILDPFIDLSYDNFIKEYSSVCFAYDSLNSKQKAIKLYMNSFYGVTGRSGSPFYILELAGGVTSAGQEIIKHVAEFLL
;
A
#
# COMPACT_ATOMS: atom_id res chain seq x y z
N MET A 1 -49.17 -12.26 -1.20
CA MET A 1 -48.39 -11.89 -2.40
C MET A 1 -47.00 -11.44 -1.92
N LYS A 2 -46.04 -12.38 -1.88
CA LYS A 2 -44.66 -12.09 -1.46
C LYS A 2 -43.95 -11.46 -2.65
N THR A 3 -43.67 -10.17 -2.61
CA THR A 3 -42.77 -9.53 -3.57
C THR A 3 -41.37 -10.10 -3.35
N SER A 4 -40.88 -10.82 -4.34
CA SER A 4 -39.52 -11.31 -4.42
C SER A 4 -38.58 -10.11 -4.44
N ASP A 5 -37.81 -9.94 -3.37
CA ASP A 5 -36.59 -9.13 -3.37
C ASP A 5 -35.61 -9.75 -4.39
N GLN A 6 -35.77 -9.38 -5.66
CA GLN A 6 -34.71 -9.54 -6.64
C GLN A 6 -33.60 -8.57 -6.27
N LYS A 7 -32.71 -9.04 -5.41
CA LYS A 7 -31.42 -8.43 -5.08
C LYS A 7 -30.53 -8.48 -6.31
N ALA A 8 -30.89 -7.74 -7.37
CA ALA A 8 -30.03 -7.51 -8.51
C ALA A 8 -28.70 -6.99 -7.96
N SER A 9 -27.62 -7.74 -8.17
CA SER A 9 -26.30 -7.36 -7.68
C SER A 9 -25.97 -5.99 -8.27
N ARG A 10 -26.06 -4.94 -7.47
CA ARG A 10 -25.68 -3.59 -7.86
C ARG A 10 -24.18 -3.60 -8.12
N LYS A 11 -23.77 -3.79 -9.38
CA LYS A 11 -22.36 -3.98 -9.73
C LYS A 11 -21.70 -2.61 -9.87
N PHE A 12 -20.98 -2.23 -8.83
CA PHE A 12 -20.06 -1.12 -8.84
C PHE A 12 -18.94 -1.37 -9.89
N PRO A 13 -18.56 -0.38 -10.72
CA PRO A 13 -17.37 -0.55 -11.55
C PRO A 13 -16.13 -0.65 -10.64
N GLY A 14 -15.53 -1.83 -10.60
CA GLY A 14 -14.35 -2.12 -9.79
C GLY A 14 -13.05 -1.61 -10.42
N ALA A 15 -11.93 -2.25 -10.06
CA ALA A 15 -10.64 -1.98 -10.71
C ALA A 15 -10.65 -2.48 -12.16
N TYR A 16 -9.88 -1.82 -13.02
CA TYR A 16 -9.62 -2.29 -14.38
C TYR A 16 -8.45 -3.28 -14.38
N VAL A 17 -8.57 -4.33 -15.19
CA VAL A 17 -7.53 -5.35 -15.37
C VAL A 17 -7.28 -5.51 -16.86
N PHE A 18 -6.03 -5.27 -17.28
CA PHE A 18 -5.62 -5.55 -18.66
C PHE A 18 -5.66 -7.05 -18.92
N PRO A 19 -6.15 -7.49 -20.09
CA PRO A 19 -6.06 -8.88 -20.49
C PRO A 19 -4.57 -9.27 -20.64
N PRO A 20 -4.09 -10.31 -19.96
CA PRO A 20 -2.69 -10.71 -20.08
C PRO A 20 -2.46 -11.44 -21.40
N VAL A 21 -1.29 -11.23 -22.01
CA VAL A 21 -0.77 -12.15 -23.03
C VAL A 21 -0.32 -13.42 -22.31
N LYS A 22 -1.00 -14.53 -22.58
CA LYS A 22 -0.69 -15.82 -21.96
C LYS A 22 0.64 -16.35 -22.50
N GLY A 23 1.54 -16.74 -21.62
CA GLY A 23 2.82 -17.33 -21.99
C GLY A 23 3.87 -17.13 -20.91
N LEU A 24 5.09 -17.57 -21.21
CA LEU A 24 6.26 -17.38 -20.37
C LEU A 24 7.18 -16.34 -21.04
N GLU A 25 7.34 -15.18 -20.39
CA GLU A 25 8.26 -14.13 -20.86
C GLU A 25 9.68 -14.40 -20.35
N ASN A 26 10.51 -15.00 -21.21
CA ASN A 26 11.91 -15.35 -20.90
C ASN A 26 12.93 -14.50 -21.66
N LYS A 27 12.50 -13.61 -22.55
CA LYS A 27 13.41 -12.86 -23.43
C LYS A 27 13.95 -11.62 -22.74
N ARG A 28 13.17 -11.01 -21.84
CA ARG A 28 13.55 -9.76 -21.15
C ARG A 28 13.10 -9.77 -19.68
N PRO A 29 13.85 -9.12 -18.78
CA PRO A 29 13.39 -8.92 -17.41
C PRO A 29 12.07 -8.14 -17.35
N VAL A 30 11.14 -8.59 -16.50
CA VAL A 30 9.88 -7.89 -16.24
C VAL A 30 10.04 -6.95 -15.04
N THR A 31 9.70 -5.67 -15.21
CA THR A 31 9.73 -4.67 -14.14
C THR A 31 8.31 -4.31 -13.72
N GLY A 32 8.01 -4.40 -12.42
CA GLY A 32 6.73 -3.98 -11.86
C GLY A 32 6.78 -2.52 -11.38
N LEU A 33 5.82 -1.72 -11.85
CA LEU A 33 5.55 -0.37 -11.34
C LEU A 33 4.22 -0.39 -10.59
N ASP A 34 4.16 0.25 -9.42
CA ASP A 34 2.98 0.25 -8.55
C ASP A 34 2.71 1.64 -7.99
N PHE A 35 1.43 2.02 -7.91
CA PHE A 35 1.01 3.25 -7.27
C PHE A 35 0.94 3.06 -5.75
N ALA A 36 1.65 3.91 -5.00
CA ALA A 36 1.59 3.88 -3.56
C ALA A 36 0.19 4.30 -3.06
N SER A 37 -0.59 3.34 -2.58
CA SER A 37 -1.93 3.60 -2.00
C SER A 37 -2.85 4.38 -2.96
N LEU A 38 -3.09 3.81 -4.15
CA LEU A 38 -3.84 4.44 -5.24
C LEU A 38 -5.16 5.11 -4.79
N TYR A 39 -6.10 4.35 -4.21
CA TYR A 39 -7.42 4.91 -3.83
C TYR A 39 -7.35 6.02 -2.78
N PRO A 40 -6.65 5.86 -1.64
CA PRO A 40 -6.42 6.99 -0.74
C PRO A 40 -5.80 8.20 -1.43
N SER A 41 -4.86 7.99 -2.36
CA SER A 41 -4.20 9.08 -3.09
C SER A 41 -5.16 9.82 -4.02
N ILE A 42 -6.07 9.11 -4.70
CA ILE A 42 -7.13 9.70 -5.52
C ILE A 42 -8.07 10.53 -4.63
N ILE A 43 -8.49 9.98 -3.49
CA ILE A 43 -9.35 10.69 -2.52
C ILE A 43 -8.70 12.01 -2.09
N MET A 44 -7.43 11.98 -1.72
CA MET A 44 -6.68 13.18 -1.33
C MET A 44 -6.55 14.17 -2.49
N THR A 45 -6.14 13.70 -3.68
CA THR A 45 -5.81 14.54 -4.85
C THR A 45 -7.01 15.31 -5.39
N TYR A 46 -8.16 14.65 -5.48
CA TYR A 46 -9.38 15.25 -6.00
C TYR A 46 -10.29 15.81 -4.92
N ASN A 47 -9.88 15.76 -3.64
CA ASN A 47 -10.66 16.25 -2.51
C ASN A 47 -12.00 15.50 -2.29
N LEU A 48 -12.04 14.21 -2.62
CA LEU A 48 -13.26 13.38 -2.54
C LEU A 48 -13.69 13.21 -1.08
N SER A 49 -14.63 14.02 -0.63
CA SER A 49 -15.15 14.03 0.73
C SER A 49 -16.63 14.43 0.69
N PRO A 50 -17.49 13.87 1.55
CA PRO A 50 -18.93 14.14 1.54
C PRO A 50 -19.31 15.61 1.37
N GLU A 51 -18.67 16.48 2.16
CA GLU A 51 -18.91 17.92 2.21
C GLU A 51 -18.25 18.72 1.08
N LYS A 52 -17.59 18.03 0.14
CA LYS A 52 -16.97 18.61 -1.06
C LYS A 52 -17.61 18.10 -2.34
N MET A 53 -18.63 17.25 -2.25
CA MET A 53 -19.37 16.72 -3.39
C MET A 53 -20.45 17.70 -3.83
N VAL A 54 -20.66 17.78 -5.14
CA VAL A 54 -21.67 18.58 -5.81
C VAL A 54 -22.39 17.67 -6.80
N SER A 55 -23.72 17.64 -6.75
CA SER A 55 -24.52 16.66 -7.52
C SER A 55 -25.36 17.29 -8.63
N THR A 56 -25.40 18.62 -8.73
CA THR A 56 -26.20 19.33 -9.73
C THR A 56 -25.35 20.22 -10.62
N LEU A 57 -25.76 20.34 -11.89
CA LEU A 57 -25.11 21.24 -12.85
C LEU A 57 -25.23 22.71 -12.41
N SER A 58 -26.40 23.13 -11.91
CA SER A 58 -26.62 24.52 -11.47
C SER A 58 -25.63 24.92 -10.37
N GLU A 59 -25.45 24.07 -9.36
CA GLU A 59 -24.50 24.33 -8.26
C GLU A 59 -23.05 24.29 -8.75
N ALA A 60 -22.71 23.38 -9.67
CA ALA A 60 -21.40 23.35 -10.30
C ALA A 60 -21.11 24.65 -11.06
N ASP A 61 -22.04 25.11 -11.89
CA ASP A 61 -21.91 26.35 -12.66
C ASP A 61 -21.81 27.59 -11.74
N GLU A 62 -22.54 27.61 -10.62
CA GLU A 62 -22.43 28.65 -9.59
C GLU A 62 -21.03 28.69 -8.97
N LEU A 63 -20.50 27.54 -8.55
CA LEU A 63 -19.17 27.42 -7.96
C LEU A 63 -18.07 27.80 -8.96
N GLU A 64 -18.22 27.45 -10.24
CA GLU A 64 -17.29 27.87 -11.29
C GLU A 64 -17.31 29.39 -11.50
N ARG A 65 -18.50 30.03 -11.46
CA ARG A 65 -18.61 31.50 -11.46
C ARG A 65 -17.95 32.14 -10.23
N GLU A 66 -17.92 31.44 -9.10
CA GLU A 66 -17.16 31.84 -7.90
C GLU A 66 -15.66 31.52 -7.97
N ASN A 67 -15.13 31.17 -9.14
CA ASN A 67 -13.72 30.78 -9.37
C ASN A 67 -13.27 29.55 -8.55
N LYS A 68 -14.20 28.64 -8.21
CA LYS A 68 -13.83 27.34 -7.66
C LYS A 68 -13.41 26.41 -8.79
N VAL A 69 -12.34 25.66 -8.56
CA VAL A 69 -11.89 24.61 -9.48
C VAL A 69 -12.61 23.31 -9.13
N LEU A 70 -13.35 22.75 -10.07
CA LEU A 70 -14.05 21.48 -9.89
C LEU A 70 -13.28 20.33 -10.55
N HIS A 71 -13.49 19.11 -10.05
CA HIS A 71 -13.15 17.89 -10.75
C HIS A 71 -14.44 17.15 -11.09
N ASN A 72 -14.63 16.90 -12.39
CA ASN A 72 -15.79 16.18 -12.92
C ASN A 72 -15.63 14.68 -12.65
N ILE A 73 -16.71 14.06 -12.20
CA ILE A 73 -16.86 12.64 -11.99
C ILE A 73 -17.96 12.13 -12.92
N GLU A 74 -17.58 11.29 -13.88
CA GLU A 74 -18.53 10.63 -14.78
C GLU A 74 -18.25 9.13 -14.85
N PHE A 75 -19.28 8.32 -14.61
CA PHE A 75 -19.19 6.87 -14.74
C PHE A 75 -20.58 6.25 -14.96
N LYS A 76 -20.62 4.98 -15.38
CA LYS A 76 -21.88 4.23 -15.50
C LYS A 76 -22.14 3.39 -14.25
N TYR A 77 -23.36 3.45 -13.71
CA TYR A 77 -23.83 2.60 -12.63
C TYR A 77 -25.18 1.98 -12.98
N ASN A 78 -25.24 0.64 -13.01
CA ASN A 78 -26.42 -0.11 -13.50
C ASN A 78 -26.92 0.38 -14.88
N GLY A 79 -26.00 0.73 -15.78
CA GLY A 79 -26.31 1.23 -17.11
C GLY A 79 -26.61 2.74 -17.19
N ASN A 80 -26.89 3.38 -16.05
CA ASN A 80 -27.20 4.81 -15.99
C ASN A 80 -25.92 5.64 -15.86
N PRO A 81 -25.77 6.74 -16.61
CA PRO A 81 -24.69 7.69 -16.37
C PRO A 81 -24.91 8.39 -15.02
N ILE A 82 -23.87 8.39 -14.19
CA ILE A 82 -23.78 9.17 -12.97
C ILE A 82 -22.82 10.31 -13.23
N ARG A 83 -23.23 11.52 -12.86
CA ARG A 83 -22.43 12.75 -12.98
C ARG A 83 -22.42 13.46 -11.65
N ALA A 84 -21.24 13.89 -11.25
CA ALA A 84 -21.02 14.68 -10.05
C ALA A 84 -19.76 15.50 -10.19
N TRP A 85 -19.53 16.38 -9.23
CA TRP A 85 -18.32 17.17 -9.14
C TRP A 85 -17.78 17.13 -7.72
N THR A 86 -16.50 17.45 -7.59
CA THR A 86 -15.90 17.76 -6.30
C THR A 86 -15.07 19.03 -6.36
N ILE A 87 -15.20 19.85 -5.32
CA ILE A 87 -14.46 21.12 -5.21
C ILE A 87 -12.99 20.79 -4.88
N ARG A 88 -12.06 21.16 -5.76
CA ARG A 88 -10.62 20.92 -5.55
C ARG A 88 -10.09 21.81 -4.42
N HIS A 89 -9.24 21.25 -3.58
CA HIS A 89 -8.63 21.99 -2.47
C HIS A 89 -7.47 22.91 -2.92
N GLY A 90 -6.97 22.82 -4.16
CA GLY A 90 -5.90 23.68 -4.67
C GLY A 90 -4.61 23.66 -3.84
N ASN A 91 -4.29 22.53 -3.21
CA ASN A 91 -3.23 22.38 -2.20
C ASN A 91 -3.32 23.29 -0.96
N LYS A 92 -4.46 23.93 -0.70
CA LYS A 92 -4.69 24.78 0.47
C LYS A 92 -5.25 23.95 1.65
N PRO A 93 -4.59 23.91 2.83
CA PRO A 93 -5.01 23.06 3.96
C PRO A 93 -6.42 23.33 4.50
N ASP A 94 -6.84 24.59 4.51
CA ASP A 94 -8.16 25.05 4.94
C ASP A 94 -9.27 24.58 3.97
N GLN A 95 -8.95 24.42 2.69
CA GLN A 95 -9.89 23.97 1.67
C GLN A 95 -10.04 22.44 1.57
N LYS A 96 -9.15 21.67 2.21
CA LYS A 96 -9.22 20.20 2.21
C LYS A 96 -10.44 19.69 2.97
N GLY A 97 -11.08 18.70 2.38
CA GLY A 97 -12.17 17.97 3.01
C GLY A 97 -11.69 17.10 4.19
N LEU A 98 -12.65 16.60 4.96
CA LEU A 98 -12.44 15.76 6.13
C LEU A 98 -11.72 14.47 5.77
N PHE A 99 -12.15 13.80 4.70
CA PHE A 99 -11.55 12.54 4.26
C PHE A 99 -10.07 12.72 3.87
N PRO A 100 -9.70 13.66 2.97
CA PRO A 100 -8.31 14.00 2.70
C PRO A 100 -7.49 14.30 3.96
N LYS A 101 -8.00 15.13 4.89
CA LYS A 101 -7.29 15.47 6.13
C LYS A 101 -6.98 14.23 6.98
N ILE A 102 -7.95 13.33 7.14
CA ILE A 102 -7.76 12.08 7.89
C ILE A 102 -6.76 11.16 7.18
N LEU A 103 -6.90 10.97 5.87
CA LEU A 103 -6.02 10.11 5.07
C LEU A 103 -4.58 10.62 5.05
N GLU A 104 -4.37 11.94 5.01
CA GLU A 104 -3.03 12.54 5.12
C GLU A 104 -2.39 12.24 6.47
N ARG A 105 -3.15 12.39 7.56
CA ARG A 105 -2.67 12.05 8.91
C ARG A 105 -2.29 10.58 9.01
N LEU A 106 -3.17 9.69 8.55
CA LEU A 106 -2.91 8.24 8.54
C LEU A 106 -1.71 7.88 7.66
N GLY A 107 -1.58 8.53 6.50
CA GLY A 107 -0.45 8.38 5.60
C GLY A 107 0.89 8.75 6.25
N ARG A 108 0.94 9.89 6.98
CA ARG A 108 2.12 10.29 7.75
C ARG A 108 2.48 9.26 8.82
N MET A 109 1.52 8.87 9.66
CA MET A 109 1.71 7.84 10.69
C MET A 109 2.23 6.52 10.08
N ARG A 110 1.68 6.10 8.94
CA ARG A 110 2.13 4.89 8.24
C ARG A 110 3.56 5.02 7.73
N ASN A 111 3.93 6.18 7.19
CA ASN A 111 5.27 6.43 6.68
C ASN A 111 6.31 6.46 7.80
N GLU A 112 5.99 7.02 8.97
CA GLU A 112 6.84 6.96 10.16
C GLU A 112 7.10 5.51 10.59
N ILE A 113 6.05 4.68 10.67
CA ILE A 113 6.20 3.25 11.00
C ILE A 113 7.04 2.53 9.93
N LYS A 114 6.82 2.82 8.64
CA LYS A 114 7.64 2.25 7.55
C LYS A 114 9.10 2.68 7.62
N ALA A 115 9.38 3.91 8.06
CA ALA A 115 10.75 4.38 8.28
C ALA A 115 11.44 3.57 9.39
N GLN A 116 10.74 3.28 10.48
CA GLN A 116 11.24 2.42 11.56
C GLN A 116 11.41 0.95 11.12
N LEU A 117 10.53 0.44 10.26
CA LEU A 117 10.62 -0.92 9.71
C LEU A 117 11.84 -1.16 8.85
N LYS A 118 12.33 -0.14 8.13
CA LYS A 118 13.44 -0.29 7.18
C LYS A 118 14.74 -0.81 7.82
N PRO A 119 15.28 -0.23 8.92
CA PRO A 119 16.47 -0.76 9.58
C PRO A 119 16.21 -2.11 10.26
N ILE A 120 15.08 -2.28 10.95
CA ILE A 120 14.74 -3.53 11.65
C ILE A 120 14.59 -4.69 10.65
N GLY A 121 13.99 -4.44 9.49
CA GLY A 121 13.84 -5.42 8.42
C GLY A 121 15.17 -5.88 7.84
N LYS A 122 16.16 -4.98 7.73
CA LYS A 122 17.54 -5.35 7.35
C LYS A 122 18.18 -6.22 8.42
N LYS A 123 18.08 -5.82 9.70
CA LYS A 123 18.56 -6.61 10.84
C LYS A 123 17.96 -8.02 10.86
N LYS A 124 16.62 -8.13 10.81
CA LYS A 124 15.88 -9.40 10.70
C LYS A 124 16.40 -10.24 9.54
N LYS A 125 16.53 -9.65 8.35
CA LYS A 125 16.99 -10.37 7.15
C LYS A 125 18.42 -10.90 7.30
N TYR A 126 19.33 -10.11 7.84
CA TYR A 126 20.74 -10.50 7.95
C TYR A 126 20.97 -11.53 9.05
N MET A 127 20.35 -11.34 10.22
CA MET A 127 20.37 -12.35 11.29
C MET A 127 19.71 -13.67 10.84
N GLY A 128 18.62 -13.62 10.07
CA GLY A 128 17.99 -14.81 9.52
C GLY A 128 18.88 -15.61 8.57
N LYS A 129 19.79 -14.94 7.83
CA LYS A 129 20.80 -15.64 7.03
C LYS A 129 21.81 -16.37 7.89
N VAL A 130 22.27 -15.76 8.98
CA VAL A 130 23.21 -16.37 9.93
C VAL A 130 22.55 -17.59 10.57
N LYS A 131 21.31 -17.44 11.07
CA LYS A 131 20.53 -18.56 11.61
C LYS A 131 20.42 -19.73 10.61
N SER A 132 20.07 -19.45 9.36
CA SER A 132 19.96 -20.49 8.33
C SER A 132 21.27 -21.23 8.06
N ARG A 133 22.43 -20.58 8.20
CA ARG A 133 23.74 -21.25 8.07
C ARG A 133 24.02 -22.18 9.25
N MET A 134 23.70 -21.72 10.46
CA MET A 134 23.87 -22.52 11.67
C MET A 134 22.93 -23.72 11.71
N ASP A 135 21.66 -23.50 11.39
CA ASP A 135 20.67 -24.58 11.29
C ASP A 135 21.11 -25.63 10.27
N GLY A 136 21.67 -25.23 9.12
CA GLY A 136 22.18 -26.18 8.11
C GLY A 136 23.31 -27.06 8.64
N SER A 137 24.29 -26.47 9.35
CA SER A 137 25.42 -27.22 9.92
C SER A 137 25.02 -28.20 11.03
N LEU A 138 23.90 -27.95 11.72
CA LEU A 138 23.39 -28.85 12.77
C LEU A 138 22.82 -30.17 12.21
N TRP A 139 22.43 -30.20 10.93
CA TRP A 139 21.87 -31.39 10.27
C TRP A 139 22.96 -32.22 9.58
N ASP A 140 24.13 -31.62 9.35
CA ASP A 140 25.31 -32.30 8.84
C ASP A 140 26.08 -32.95 10.01
N HIS A 141 25.76 -34.21 10.32
CA HIS A 141 26.40 -34.99 11.41
C HIS A 141 27.94 -35.16 11.31
N ALA A 142 28.56 -34.67 10.23
CA ALA A 142 30.00 -34.71 9.98
C ALA A 142 30.73 -33.37 10.25
N SER A 143 30.01 -32.24 10.35
CA SER A 143 30.58 -30.93 10.68
C SER A 143 30.18 -30.53 12.10
N GLY A 144 31.15 -30.28 12.98
CA GLY A 144 30.87 -29.76 14.32
C GLY A 144 30.04 -28.46 14.28
N SER A 145 29.41 -28.10 15.41
CA SER A 145 28.59 -26.89 15.51
C SER A 145 29.40 -25.65 15.11
N ILE A 146 28.99 -24.97 14.04
CA ILE A 146 29.64 -23.73 13.58
C ILE A 146 29.45 -22.61 14.61
N SER A 147 30.50 -21.82 14.85
CA SER A 147 30.38 -20.64 15.71
C SER A 147 29.55 -19.54 15.03
N ILE A 148 29.01 -18.60 15.81
CA ILE A 148 28.32 -17.42 15.27
C ILE A 148 29.28 -16.60 14.38
N ALA A 149 30.53 -16.44 14.81
CA ALA A 149 31.55 -15.72 14.07
C ALA A 149 31.81 -16.33 12.68
N ASP A 150 31.92 -17.65 12.60
CA ASP A 150 32.13 -18.36 11.33
C ASP A 150 30.89 -18.26 10.43
N ALA A 151 29.69 -18.42 11.00
CA ALA A 151 28.44 -18.26 10.25
C ALA A 151 28.28 -16.83 9.70
N ILE A 152 28.67 -15.79 10.46
CA ILE A 152 28.68 -14.40 9.98
C ILE A 152 29.71 -14.25 8.84
N LYS A 153 30.92 -14.79 9.00
CA LYS A 153 31.98 -14.73 7.97
C LYS A 153 31.52 -15.35 6.65
N ASP A 154 30.82 -16.47 6.69
CA ASP A 154 30.25 -17.14 5.51
C ASP A 154 29.13 -16.31 4.85
N VAL A 155 28.27 -15.70 5.66
CA VAL A 155 27.21 -14.81 5.16
C VAL A 155 27.80 -13.56 4.49
N LEU A 156 28.90 -13.03 5.00
CA LEU A 156 29.61 -11.90 4.43
C LEU A 156 30.37 -12.29 3.15
N SER A 157 31.04 -13.43 3.13
CA SER A 157 31.81 -13.93 1.97
C SER A 157 30.91 -14.14 0.75
N SER A 158 29.71 -14.67 0.93
CA SER A 158 28.70 -14.88 -0.14
C SER A 158 28.09 -13.58 -0.70
N THR A 159 28.34 -12.42 -0.08
CA THR A 159 27.78 -11.13 -0.55
C THR A 159 28.78 -10.38 -1.44
N LYS A 160 28.54 -10.36 -2.76
CA LYS A 160 29.41 -9.69 -3.76
C LYS A 160 29.35 -8.16 -3.74
N ASN A 161 28.24 -7.56 -3.26
CA ASN A 161 28.06 -6.10 -3.26
C ASN A 161 28.77 -5.47 -2.04
N VAL A 162 29.80 -4.66 -2.29
CA VAL A 162 30.65 -4.04 -1.25
C VAL A 162 29.85 -3.16 -0.29
N LYS A 163 28.96 -2.29 -0.79
CA LYS A 163 28.14 -1.40 0.05
C LYS A 163 27.22 -2.20 0.97
N LYS A 164 26.60 -3.25 0.43
CA LYS A 164 25.72 -4.15 1.19
C LYS A 164 26.50 -4.97 2.22
N ARG A 165 27.70 -5.45 1.86
CA ARG A 165 28.59 -6.16 2.79
C ARG A 165 28.97 -5.24 3.96
N ALA A 166 29.38 -4.00 3.70
CA ALA A 166 29.71 -3.02 4.74
C ALA A 166 28.52 -2.73 5.68
N GLU A 167 27.31 -2.64 5.13
CA GLU A 167 26.09 -2.53 5.94
C GLU A 167 25.83 -3.77 6.81
N MET A 168 26.01 -4.97 6.24
CA MET A 168 25.85 -6.23 6.97
C MET A 168 26.84 -6.35 8.12
N VAL A 169 28.11 -5.97 7.91
CA VAL A 169 29.13 -5.93 8.98
C VAL A 169 28.64 -5.06 10.13
N LYS A 170 28.29 -3.79 9.87
CA LYS A 170 27.82 -2.87 10.92
C LYS A 170 26.62 -3.40 11.72
N ILE A 171 25.75 -4.18 11.09
CA ILE A 171 24.56 -4.74 11.73
C ILE A 171 24.88 -6.01 12.52
N LEU A 172 25.79 -6.85 12.04
CA LEU A 172 26.06 -8.18 12.58
C LEU A 172 27.22 -8.21 13.60
N ASP A 173 28.15 -7.26 13.51
CA ASP A 173 29.32 -7.14 14.39
C ASP A 173 28.98 -7.23 15.90
N PRO A 174 27.90 -6.59 16.40
CA PRO A 174 27.55 -6.69 17.83
C PRO A 174 27.17 -8.10 18.31
N PHE A 175 27.00 -9.06 17.40
CA PHE A 175 26.56 -10.42 17.73
C PHE A 175 27.67 -11.47 17.64
N ILE A 176 28.88 -11.09 17.22
CA ILE A 176 29.94 -12.04 16.84
C ILE A 176 30.36 -12.98 17.99
N ASP A 177 30.36 -12.46 19.21
CA ASP A 177 30.80 -13.18 20.42
C ASP A 177 29.64 -13.82 21.21
N LEU A 178 28.41 -13.79 20.68
CA LEU A 178 27.27 -14.38 21.38
C LEU A 178 27.26 -15.91 21.29
N SER A 179 26.72 -16.54 22.33
CA SER A 179 26.26 -17.93 22.23
C SER A 179 25.08 -18.04 21.29
N TYR A 180 24.85 -19.23 20.74
CA TYR A 180 23.70 -19.49 19.86
C TYR A 180 22.38 -19.13 20.55
N ASP A 181 22.18 -19.53 21.82
CA ASP A 181 20.96 -19.24 22.56
C ASP A 181 20.71 -17.73 22.72
N ASN A 182 21.76 -16.96 23.03
CA ASN A 182 21.64 -15.50 23.15
C ASN A 182 21.38 -14.85 21.80
N PHE A 183 22.04 -15.32 20.73
CA PHE A 183 21.75 -14.87 19.37
C PHE A 183 20.31 -15.14 18.96
N ILE A 184 19.76 -16.32 19.29
CA ILE A 184 18.38 -16.69 18.97
C ILE A 184 17.37 -15.84 19.77
N LYS A 185 17.66 -15.51 21.04
CA LYS A 185 16.84 -14.57 21.83
C LYS A 185 16.80 -13.20 21.18
N GLU A 186 17.96 -12.65 20.80
CA GLU A 186 18.05 -11.37 20.09
C GLU A 186 17.33 -11.41 18.74
N TYR A 187 17.52 -12.48 17.96
CA TYR A 187 16.85 -12.66 16.68
C TYR A 187 15.33 -12.71 16.84
N SER A 188 14.83 -13.41 17.85
CA SER A 188 13.40 -13.51 18.16
C SER A 188 12.81 -12.17 18.57
N SER A 189 13.53 -11.39 19.38
CA SER A 189 13.16 -10.01 19.74
C SER A 189 13.06 -9.10 18.51
N VAL A 190 14.05 -9.17 17.62
CA VAL A 190 14.05 -8.42 16.35
C VAL A 190 12.88 -8.85 15.44
N CYS A 191 12.59 -10.15 15.37
CA CYS A 191 11.44 -10.66 14.61
C CYS A 191 10.13 -10.11 15.16
N PHE A 192 9.94 -10.18 16.48
CA PHE A 192 8.75 -9.65 17.15
C PHE A 192 8.57 -8.14 16.89
N ALA A 193 9.63 -7.34 17.08
CA ALA A 193 9.57 -5.90 16.82
C ALA A 193 9.19 -5.58 15.37
N TYR A 194 9.79 -6.31 14.41
CA TYR A 194 9.45 -6.18 12.99
C TYR A 194 7.99 -6.54 12.72
N ASP A 195 7.53 -7.69 13.20
CA ASP A 195 6.20 -8.21 12.91
C ASP A 195 5.11 -7.35 13.58
N SER A 196 5.37 -6.80 14.76
CA SER A 196 4.51 -5.82 15.43
C SER A 196 4.37 -4.53 14.61
N LEU A 197 5.48 -3.90 14.20
CA LEU A 197 5.44 -2.68 13.38
C LEU A 197 4.82 -2.92 12.00
N ASN A 198 5.11 -4.08 11.40
CA ASN A 198 4.54 -4.46 10.10
C ASN A 198 3.03 -4.67 10.21
N SER A 199 2.55 -5.24 11.31
CA SER A 199 1.11 -5.37 11.57
C SER A 199 0.45 -4.01 11.73
N LYS A 200 1.08 -3.08 12.47
CA LYS A 200 0.57 -1.69 12.61
C LYS A 200 0.46 -0.97 11.26
N GLN A 201 1.49 -0.99 10.40
CA GLN A 201 1.39 -0.32 9.09
C GLN A 201 0.36 -0.99 8.16
N LYS A 202 0.19 -2.32 8.26
CA LYS A 202 -0.85 -3.05 7.50
C LYS A 202 -2.25 -2.66 7.97
N ALA A 203 -2.47 -2.53 9.28
CA ALA A 203 -3.74 -2.07 9.84
C ALA A 203 -4.09 -0.66 9.36
N ILE A 204 -3.11 0.27 9.38
CA ILE A 204 -3.32 1.63 8.84
C ILE A 204 -3.62 1.58 7.34
N LYS A 205 -2.89 0.76 6.56
CA LYS A 205 -3.18 0.58 5.11
C LYS A 205 -4.61 0.12 4.89
N LEU A 206 -5.05 -0.89 5.64
CA LEU A 206 -6.40 -1.45 5.54
C LEU A 206 -7.45 -0.39 5.88
N TYR A 207 -7.22 0.38 6.95
CA TYR A 207 -8.10 1.45 7.37
C TYR A 207 -8.16 2.59 6.34
N MET A 208 -7.04 3.01 5.77
CA MET A 208 -7.04 4.01 4.67
C MET A 208 -7.84 3.51 3.46
N ASN A 209 -7.68 2.24 3.09
CA ASN A 209 -8.38 1.64 1.95
C ASN A 209 -9.88 1.45 2.21
N SER A 210 -10.33 1.45 3.48
CA SER A 210 -11.74 1.27 3.80
C SER A 210 -12.59 2.49 3.47
N PHE A 211 -12.01 3.71 3.36
CA PHE A 211 -12.74 4.94 3.03
C PHE A 211 -13.55 4.82 1.75
N TYR A 212 -12.94 4.32 0.69
CA TYR A 212 -13.65 3.99 -0.55
C TYR A 212 -14.73 2.92 -0.31
N GLY A 213 -14.39 1.83 0.37
CA GLY A 213 -15.30 0.71 0.61
C GLY A 213 -16.56 1.09 1.40
N VAL A 214 -16.44 1.96 2.42
CA VAL A 214 -17.59 2.43 3.20
C VAL A 214 -18.47 3.38 2.40
N THR A 215 -17.91 4.15 1.46
CA THR A 215 -18.70 5.03 0.60
C THR A 215 -19.47 4.29 -0.49
N GLY A 216 -19.00 3.12 -0.92
CA GLY A 216 -19.67 2.28 -1.93
C GLY A 216 -20.72 1.32 -1.36
N ARG A 217 -20.85 1.20 -0.04
CA ARG A 217 -21.78 0.26 0.61
C ARG A 217 -23.08 0.96 0.99
N SER A 218 -24.20 0.58 0.38
CA SER A 218 -25.52 1.23 0.59
C SER A 218 -26.07 1.19 2.03
N GLY A 219 -25.54 0.32 2.89
CA GLY A 219 -25.89 0.27 4.31
C GLY A 219 -24.97 1.08 5.23
N SER A 220 -24.00 1.80 4.66
CA SER A 220 -23.09 2.67 5.41
C SER A 220 -23.72 4.04 5.64
N PRO A 221 -23.58 4.65 6.82
CA PRO A 221 -23.95 6.06 7.04
C PRO A 221 -23.20 7.05 6.13
N PHE A 222 -22.06 6.63 5.58
CA PHE A 222 -21.24 7.41 4.65
C PHE A 222 -21.42 6.98 3.19
N TYR A 223 -22.53 6.32 2.84
CA TYR A 223 -22.79 5.89 1.47
C TYR A 223 -22.94 7.10 0.54
N ILE A 224 -22.02 7.23 -0.41
CA ILE A 224 -22.02 8.27 -1.44
C ILE A 224 -21.51 7.62 -2.72
N LEU A 225 -22.45 7.31 -3.61
CA LEU A 225 -22.22 6.55 -4.84
C LEU A 225 -21.22 7.27 -5.75
N GLU A 226 -21.40 8.58 -5.89
CA GLU A 226 -20.61 9.49 -6.71
C GLU A 226 -19.16 9.52 -6.24
N LEU A 227 -18.94 9.53 -4.92
CA LEU A 227 -17.60 9.53 -4.33
C LEU A 227 -16.90 8.20 -4.62
N ALA A 228 -17.56 7.08 -4.30
CA ALA A 228 -17.00 5.77 -4.56
C ALA A 228 -16.71 5.58 -6.06
N GLY A 229 -17.61 6.06 -6.92
CA GLY A 229 -17.50 5.91 -8.37
C GLY A 229 -16.41 6.78 -8.94
N GLY A 230 -16.25 8.00 -8.42
CA GLY A 230 -15.14 8.88 -8.73
C GLY A 230 -13.78 8.28 -8.35
N VAL A 231 -13.70 7.56 -7.23
CA VAL A 231 -12.45 6.86 -6.86
C VAL A 231 -12.11 5.78 -7.88
N THR A 232 -13.08 4.94 -8.27
CA THR A 232 -12.79 3.83 -9.19
C THR A 232 -12.61 4.29 -10.61
N SER A 233 -13.43 5.21 -11.13
CA SER A 233 -13.30 5.74 -12.49
C SER A 233 -11.95 6.41 -12.69
N ALA A 234 -11.54 7.30 -11.78
CA ALA A 234 -10.23 7.92 -11.81
C ALA A 234 -9.10 6.88 -11.70
N GLY A 235 -9.28 5.84 -10.87
CA GLY A 235 -8.32 4.74 -10.77
C GLY A 235 -8.14 3.98 -12.09
N GLN A 236 -9.22 3.71 -12.80
CA GLN A 236 -9.16 3.07 -14.12
C GLN A 236 -8.51 3.98 -15.16
N GLU A 237 -8.86 5.26 -15.16
CA GLU A 237 -8.28 6.26 -16.06
C GLU A 237 -6.76 6.37 -15.87
N ILE A 238 -6.30 6.53 -14.63
CA ILE A 238 -4.88 6.62 -14.28
C ILE A 238 -4.11 5.37 -14.76
N ILE A 239 -4.66 4.17 -14.52
CA ILE A 239 -4.03 2.92 -14.92
C ILE A 239 -3.93 2.80 -16.46
N LYS A 240 -4.98 3.19 -17.18
CA LYS A 240 -4.98 3.18 -18.64
C LYS A 240 -4.01 4.20 -19.23
N HIS A 241 -4.02 5.41 -18.69
CA HIS A 241 -3.14 6.48 -19.15
C HIS A 241 -1.66 6.15 -18.95
N VAL A 242 -1.29 5.56 -17.80
CA VAL A 242 0.09 5.12 -17.57
C VAL A 242 0.47 3.95 -18.47
N ALA A 243 -0.47 3.03 -18.76
CA ALA A 243 -0.20 1.96 -19.71
C ALA A 243 0.05 2.50 -21.13
N GLU A 244 -0.75 3.46 -21.61
CA GLU A 244 -0.54 4.14 -22.90
C GLU A 244 0.80 4.89 -22.98
N PHE A 245 1.27 5.42 -21.85
CA PHE A 245 2.57 6.10 -21.81
C PHE A 245 3.77 5.15 -21.82
N LEU A 246 3.61 3.91 -21.32
CA LEU A 246 4.71 2.96 -21.10
C LEU A 246 4.77 1.80 -22.09
N LEU A 247 3.64 1.41 -22.68
CA LEU A 247 3.47 0.24 -23.56
C LEU A 247 3.28 0.66 -25.01
#